data_AF-A0A3D1X0N4-F1
#
_entry.id   AF-A0A3D1X0N4-F1
#
_cell.length_a   1.000
_cell.length_b   1.000
_cell.length_c   1.000
_cell.angle_alpha   90.00
_cell.angle_beta   90.00
_cell.angle_gamma   90.00
#
_symmetry.space_group_name_H-M   'P 1'
#
loop_
_entity.id
_entity.type
_entity.pdbx_description
1 polymer ?
#
loop_
_entity_poly.entity_id
_entity_poly.type
_entity_poly.pdbx_seq_one_letter_code
_entity_poly.pdbx_strand_id
1 'polypeptide(L)'
;DTDNIRRGIEDFAAQGASMILCTGGMSVDPDDRTPAAIKATGAEIICYGAPVLPGAMFLLSYLNGIPVLGLPGCVMYSRRTAFDLVLPSLMAGIRLTSEDIARLGNGGLCLGCDECRYPNCGFGKGMAR
;
A
#
# COMPACT_ATOMS: atom_id res chain seq x y z
N ASP A 1 18.44 -5.53 6.38
CA ASP A 1 17.76 -6.25 7.48
C ASP A 1 16.67 -5.36 8.07
N THR A 2 15.90 -5.85 9.05
CA THR A 2 14.75 -5.16 9.66
C THR A 2 15.13 -3.80 10.25
N ASP A 3 16.27 -3.68 10.92
CA ASP A 3 16.67 -2.44 11.57
C ASP A 3 17.07 -1.38 10.54
N ASN A 4 17.77 -1.79 9.49
CA ASN A 4 18.12 -0.90 8.39
C ASN A 4 16.89 -0.34 7.66
N ILE A 5 15.83 -1.14 7.47
CA ILE A 5 14.56 -0.65 6.89
C ILE A 5 13.86 0.31 7.84
N ARG A 6 13.75 -0.05 9.13
CA ARG A 6 13.15 0.78 10.18
C ARG A 6 13.81 2.16 10.24
N ARG A 7 15.14 2.19 10.34
CA ARG A 7 15.92 3.44 10.38
C ARG A 7 15.72 4.27 9.12
N GLY A 8 15.70 3.65 7.93
CA GLY A 8 15.43 4.37 6.69
C GLY A 8 14.07 5.07 6.69
N ILE A 9 13.03 4.42 7.21
CA ILE A 9 11.70 5.03 7.35
C ILE A 9 11.75 6.22 8.31
N GLU A 10 12.37 6.06 9.48
CA GLU A 10 12.52 7.12 10.48
C GLU A 10 13.33 8.32 9.94
N ASP A 11 14.42 8.06 9.22
CA ASP A 11 15.29 9.07 8.63
C ASP A 11 14.54 9.88 7.55
N PHE A 12 13.75 9.24 6.69
CA PHE A 12 12.92 9.95 5.71
C PHE A 12 11.78 10.73 6.35
N ALA A 13 11.16 10.19 7.40
CA ALA A 13 10.15 10.90 8.17
C ALA A 13 10.73 12.17 8.82
N ALA A 14 11.94 12.07 9.41
CA ALA A 14 12.64 13.20 10.01
C ALA A 14 13.04 14.28 8.99
N GLN A 15 13.29 13.89 7.74
CA GLN A 15 13.55 14.82 6.62
C GLN A 15 12.28 15.50 6.08
N GLY A 16 11.10 15.21 6.65
CA GLY A 16 9.84 15.85 6.26
C GLY A 16 9.18 15.20 5.04
N ALA A 17 9.43 13.91 4.78
CA ALA A 17 8.72 13.19 3.73
C ALA A 17 7.20 13.19 4.00
N SER A 18 6.41 13.53 2.98
CA SER A 18 4.94 13.52 3.07
C SER A 18 4.32 12.12 2.89
N MET A 19 5.11 11.16 2.42
CA MET A 19 4.74 9.76 2.22
C MET A 19 6.01 8.92 2.08
N ILE A 20 6.01 7.69 2.59
CA ILE A 20 7.13 6.76 2.50
C ILE A 20 6.65 5.47 1.85
N LEU A 21 7.35 5.04 0.79
CA LEU A 21 7.05 3.82 0.04
C LEU A 21 8.17 2.80 0.25
N CYS A 22 7.85 1.69 0.90
CA CYS A 22 8.73 0.54 1.05
C CYS A 22 8.34 -0.52 0.02
N THR A 23 9.27 -0.98 -0.81
CA THR A 23 9.02 -2.02 -1.81
C THR A 23 9.99 -3.18 -1.63
N GLY A 24 9.53 -4.40 -1.96
CA GLY A 24 10.26 -5.64 -1.71
C GLY A 24 10.15 -6.09 -0.24
N GLY A 25 10.33 -7.40 -0.01
CA GLY A 25 10.27 -7.95 1.35
C GLY A 25 8.87 -7.93 1.98
N MET A 26 7.81 -7.98 1.17
CA MET A 26 6.40 -7.69 1.53
C MET A 26 5.47 -8.91 1.48
N SER A 27 5.96 -10.09 1.07
CA SER A 27 5.14 -11.29 0.92
C SER A 27 4.95 -11.98 2.29
N VAL A 28 4.65 -13.28 2.27
CA VAL A 28 4.51 -14.13 3.45
C VAL A 28 5.74 -15.01 3.69
N ASP A 29 6.86 -14.71 3.02
CA ASP A 29 8.07 -15.51 3.14
C ASP A 29 8.74 -15.25 4.50
N PRO A 30 9.38 -16.25 5.14
CA PRO A 30 10.02 -16.07 6.44
C PRO A 30 11.10 -14.98 6.47
N ASP A 31 11.70 -14.69 5.31
CA ASP A 31 12.74 -13.68 5.13
C ASP A 31 12.19 -12.28 4.79
N ASP A 32 10.87 -12.13 4.66
CA ASP A 32 10.22 -10.84 4.43
C ASP A 32 10.25 -9.99 5.70
N ARG A 33 11.07 -8.94 5.65
CA ARG A 33 11.35 -8.08 6.82
C ARG A 33 10.66 -6.73 6.76
N THR A 34 10.07 -6.34 5.63
CA THR A 34 9.51 -4.99 5.45
C THR A 34 8.29 -4.73 6.34
N PRO A 35 7.28 -5.63 6.42
CA PRO A 35 6.16 -5.44 7.35
C PRO A 35 6.59 -5.34 8.82
N ALA A 36 7.53 -6.20 9.22
CA ALA A 36 8.08 -6.20 10.57
C ALA A 36 8.85 -4.90 10.88
N ALA A 37 9.64 -4.41 9.91
CA ALA A 37 10.37 -3.16 10.05
C ALA A 37 9.45 -1.94 10.15
N ILE A 38 8.41 -1.87 9.32
CA ILE A 38 7.39 -0.81 9.39
C ILE A 38 6.72 -0.84 10.78
N LYS A 39 6.31 -2.01 11.26
CA LYS A 39 5.73 -2.15 12.60
C LYS A 39 6.70 -1.72 13.72
N ALA A 40 7.99 -2.00 13.57
CA ALA A 40 9.01 -1.63 14.54
C ALA A 40 9.26 -0.12 14.66
N THR A 41 8.84 0.70 13.67
CA THR A 41 8.87 2.17 13.79
C THR A 41 7.83 2.72 14.77
N GLY A 42 6.89 1.89 15.22
CA GLY A 42 5.72 2.33 15.98
C GLY A 42 4.59 2.90 15.12
N ALA A 43 4.68 2.76 13.78
CA ALA A 43 3.60 3.13 12.87
C ALA A 43 2.29 2.40 13.19
N GLU A 44 1.18 3.12 13.12
CA GLU A 44 -0.16 2.57 13.24
C GLU A 44 -0.50 1.77 11.98
N ILE A 45 -0.59 0.45 12.12
CA ILE A 45 -0.95 -0.44 11.00
C ILE A 45 -2.46 -0.40 10.77
N ILE A 46 -2.88 0.03 9.58
CA ILE A 46 -4.28 0.06 9.16
C ILE A 46 -4.70 -1.27 8.54
N CYS A 47 -3.87 -1.77 7.63
CA CYS A 47 -4.06 -3.08 7.03
C CYS A 47 -2.70 -3.69 6.67
N TYR A 48 -2.64 -5.01 6.78
CA TYR A 48 -1.64 -5.82 6.11
C TYR A 48 -2.38 -6.87 5.30
N GLY A 49 -2.37 -6.68 3.99
CA GLY A 49 -3.27 -7.35 3.07
C GLY A 49 -4.37 -6.40 2.57
N ALA A 50 -4.71 -6.54 1.29
CA ALA A 50 -5.84 -5.87 0.67
C ALA A 50 -6.61 -6.87 -0.20
N PRO A 51 -7.96 -6.78 -0.28
CA PRO A 51 -8.77 -7.62 -1.16
C PRO A 51 -8.68 -7.16 -2.62
N VAL A 52 -7.46 -7.00 -3.12
CA VAL A 52 -7.14 -6.45 -4.44
C VAL A 52 -6.07 -7.31 -5.11
N LEU A 53 -6.27 -7.61 -6.38
CA LEU A 53 -5.32 -8.32 -7.21
C LEU A 53 -5.14 -7.58 -8.54
N PRO A 54 -3.92 -7.15 -8.91
CA PRO A 54 -2.64 -7.30 -8.19
C PRO A 54 -2.49 -6.41 -6.95
N GLY A 55 -1.70 -6.87 -5.97
CA GLY A 55 -1.40 -6.11 -4.75
C GLY A 55 -1.95 -6.70 -3.45
N ALA A 56 -2.19 -8.01 -3.40
CA ALA A 56 -2.83 -8.66 -2.26
C ALA A 56 -2.09 -8.43 -0.93
N MET A 57 -0.76 -8.38 -0.92
CA MET A 57 0.07 -8.14 0.28
C MET A 57 0.44 -6.67 0.50
N PHE A 58 -0.43 -5.76 0.07
CA PHE A 58 -0.30 -4.34 0.32
C PHE A 58 -0.42 -4.00 1.82
N LEU A 59 0.42 -3.10 2.32
CA LEU A 59 0.37 -2.61 3.70
C LEU A 59 0.14 -1.10 3.70
N LEU A 60 -0.84 -0.65 4.48
CA LEU A 60 -1.05 0.76 4.79
C LEU A 60 -0.83 0.99 6.28
N SER A 61 -0.02 1.98 6.61
CA SER A 61 0.20 2.43 7.98
C SER A 61 0.45 3.93 8.04
N TYR A 62 0.43 4.49 9.24
CA TYR A 62 0.78 5.89 9.47
C TYR A 62 1.79 6.04 10.60
N LEU A 63 2.88 6.75 10.33
CA LEU A 63 3.87 7.16 11.32
C LEU A 63 3.74 8.66 11.58
N ASN A 64 3.27 9.06 12.76
CA ASN A 64 3.04 10.47 13.10
C ASN A 64 2.17 11.22 12.06
N GLY A 65 1.18 10.52 11.49
CA GLY A 65 0.32 11.05 10.42
C GLY A 65 0.87 10.89 9.00
N ILE A 66 2.15 10.58 8.82
CA ILE A 66 2.77 10.34 7.52
C ILE A 66 2.38 8.92 7.05
N PRO A 67 1.78 8.75 5.86
CA PRO A 67 1.49 7.43 5.32
C PRO A 67 2.80 6.69 4.99
N VAL A 68 2.94 5.48 5.56
CA VAL A 68 4.03 4.54 5.28
C VAL A 68 3.42 3.29 4.66
N LEU A 69 3.79 3.02 3.40
CA LEU A 69 3.18 1.97 2.60
C LEU A 69 4.18 0.85 2.32
N GLY A 70 3.72 -0.39 2.46
CA GLY A 70 4.43 -1.57 1.99
C GLY A 70 3.85 -2.04 0.66
N LEU A 71 4.66 -2.03 -0.39
CA LEU A 71 4.27 -2.33 -1.76
C LEU A 71 4.81 -3.69 -2.20
N PRO A 72 3.95 -4.66 -2.56
CA PRO A 72 4.39 -5.94 -3.08
C PRO A 72 5.05 -5.76 -4.45
N GLY A 73 5.99 -6.66 -4.79
CA GLY A 73 6.82 -6.54 -6.01
C GLY A 73 6.04 -6.44 -7.32
N CYS A 74 4.77 -6.89 -7.35
CA CYS A 74 3.87 -6.71 -8.49
C CYS A 74 3.71 -5.24 -8.91
N VAL A 75 3.94 -4.26 -8.03
CA VAL A 75 3.90 -2.83 -8.33
C VAL A 75 4.89 -2.42 -9.42
N MET A 76 5.99 -3.18 -9.61
CA MET A 76 7.00 -2.90 -10.64
C MET A 76 6.57 -3.38 -12.03
N TYR A 77 5.64 -4.33 -12.12
CA TYR A 77 5.34 -5.05 -13.37
C TYR A 77 3.88 -4.92 -13.81
N SER A 78 2.97 -4.70 -12.85
CA SER A 78 1.54 -4.57 -13.12
C SER A 78 1.22 -3.11 -13.38
N ARG A 79 0.52 -2.83 -14.48
CA ARG A 79 0.09 -1.46 -14.81
C ARG A 79 -0.83 -0.82 -13.75
N ARG A 80 -1.54 -1.66 -12.99
CA ARG A 80 -2.51 -1.27 -11.95
C ARG A 80 -2.47 -2.25 -10.79
N THR A 81 -2.47 -1.72 -9.58
CA THR A 81 -2.37 -2.48 -8.33
C THR A 81 -3.22 -1.83 -7.23
N ALA A 82 -3.24 -2.45 -6.04
CA ALA A 82 -3.80 -1.84 -4.83
C ALA A 82 -3.26 -0.42 -4.55
N PHE A 83 -1.99 -0.15 -4.88
CA PHE A 83 -1.38 1.16 -4.69
C PHE A 83 -2.06 2.24 -5.54
N ASP A 84 -2.35 1.95 -6.81
CA ASP A 84 -3.02 2.88 -7.73
C ASP A 84 -4.42 3.29 -7.26
N LEU A 85 -5.08 2.41 -6.51
CA LEU A 85 -6.40 2.69 -5.95
C LEU A 85 -6.29 3.66 -4.78
N VAL A 86 -5.37 3.43 -3.85
CA VAL A 86 -5.27 4.24 -2.61
C VAL A 86 -4.51 5.55 -2.78
N LEU A 87 -3.59 5.63 -3.74
CA LEU A 87 -2.70 6.76 -3.92
C LEU A 87 -3.43 8.11 -4.09
N PRO A 88 -4.50 8.23 -4.92
CA PRO A 88 -5.22 9.49 -5.08
C PRO A 88 -5.76 10.05 -3.75
N SER A 89 -6.34 9.19 -2.91
CA SER A 89 -6.88 9.60 -1.60
C SER A 89 -5.76 10.08 -0.67
N LEU A 90 -4.66 9.35 -0.60
CA LEU A 90 -3.52 9.72 0.24
C LEU A 90 -2.86 11.02 -0.23
N MET A 91 -2.72 11.23 -1.54
CA MET A 91 -2.21 12.49 -2.10
C MET A 91 -3.15 13.67 -1.85
N ALA A 92 -4.45 13.43 -1.73
CA ALA A 92 -5.44 14.43 -1.34
C ALA A 92 -5.46 14.69 0.19
N GLY A 93 -4.60 14.05 0.97
CA GLY A 93 -4.60 14.16 2.43
C GLY A 93 -5.77 13.43 3.10
N ILE A 94 -6.48 12.58 2.36
CA ILE A 94 -7.58 11.78 2.89
C ILE A 94 -6.99 10.57 3.60
N ARG A 95 -7.17 10.52 4.92
CA ARG A 95 -6.79 9.38 5.73
C ARG A 95 -7.73 8.20 5.47
N LEU A 96 -7.19 7.12 4.93
CA LEU A 96 -7.90 5.86 4.70
C LEU A 96 -7.92 4.98 5.95
N THR A 97 -9.03 4.29 6.17
CA THR A 97 -9.24 3.32 7.25
C THR A 97 -9.19 1.88 6.73
N SER A 98 -9.18 0.91 7.64
CA SER A 98 -9.27 -0.51 7.28
C SER A 98 -10.57 -0.85 6.55
N GLU A 99 -11.67 -0.15 6.88
CA GLU A 99 -12.96 -0.30 6.20
C GLU A 99 -12.88 0.16 4.73
N ASP A 100 -12.19 1.27 4.45
CA ASP A 100 -11.99 1.74 3.08
C ASP A 100 -11.23 0.71 2.23
N ILE A 101 -10.22 0.07 2.83
CA ILE A 101 -9.46 -1.00 2.16
C ILE A 101 -10.33 -2.24 1.99
N ALA A 102 -11.14 -2.63 2.98
CA ALA A 102 -12.03 -3.79 2.89
C ALA A 102 -13.06 -3.64 1.77
N ARG A 103 -13.60 -2.43 1.56
CA ARG A 103 -14.57 -2.13 0.49
C ARG A 103 -14.02 -2.40 -0.91
N LEU A 104 -12.69 -2.37 -1.09
CA LEU A 104 -12.05 -2.71 -2.35
C LEU A 104 -12.27 -4.14 -2.81
N GLY A 105 -12.77 -5.03 -1.94
CA GLY A 105 -13.20 -6.36 -2.37
C GLY A 105 -14.27 -6.31 -3.46
N ASN A 106 -15.08 -5.24 -3.49
CA ASN A 106 -16.00 -4.98 -4.59
C ASN A 106 -15.26 -4.32 -5.77
N GLY A 107 -14.85 -5.13 -6.74
CA GLY A 107 -14.09 -4.65 -7.90
C GLY A 107 -12.58 -4.62 -7.67
N GLY A 108 -12.05 -5.37 -6.71
CA GLY A 108 -10.62 -5.44 -6.42
C GLY A 108 -9.81 -6.24 -7.44
N LEU A 109 -10.43 -6.85 -8.45
CA LEU A 109 -9.74 -7.65 -9.46
C LEU A 109 -9.47 -6.83 -10.73
N CYS A 110 -8.20 -6.61 -11.04
CA CYS A 110 -7.77 -6.08 -12.33
C CYS A 110 -7.74 -7.22 -13.35
N LEU A 111 -8.44 -7.05 -14.47
CA LEU A 111 -8.56 -8.08 -15.51
C LEU A 111 -7.36 -8.15 -16.47
N GLY A 112 -6.37 -7.25 -16.32
CA GLY A 112 -5.17 -7.29 -17.16
C GLY A 112 -5.45 -7.08 -18.66
N CYS A 113 -6.45 -6.27 -19.01
CA CYS A 113 -6.85 -6.06 -20.40
C CYS A 113 -5.70 -5.56 -21.29
N ASP A 114 -5.67 -6.00 -22.55
CA ASP A 114 -4.68 -5.57 -23.56
C ASP A 114 -4.59 -4.04 -23.65
N GLU A 115 -5.76 -3.42 -23.88
CA GLU A 115 -5.97 -1.98 -23.78
C GLU A 115 -6.58 -1.63 -22.42
N CYS A 116 -5.88 -0.80 -21.65
CA CYS A 116 -6.31 -0.45 -20.29
C CYS A 116 -7.45 0.57 -20.33
N ARG A 117 -8.58 0.25 -19.68
CA ARG A 117 -9.76 1.12 -19.58
C ARG A 117 -9.97 1.75 -18.20
N TYR A 118 -9.07 1.49 -17.25
CA TYR A 118 -9.15 2.10 -15.93
C TYR A 118 -9.09 3.63 -16.03
N PRO A 119 -9.92 4.40 -15.27
CA PRO A 119 -10.86 3.98 -14.22
C PRO A 119 -12.29 3.63 -14.71
N ASN A 120 -12.51 3.60 -16.02
CA ASN A 120 -13.78 3.28 -16.66
C ASN A 120 -13.98 1.75 -16.85
N CYS A 121 -13.61 0.96 -15.84
CA CYS A 121 -13.83 -0.49 -15.79
C CYS A 121 -14.25 -0.93 -14.38
N GLY A 122 -14.42 -2.24 -14.14
CA GLY A 122 -14.83 -2.75 -12.82
C GLY A 122 -13.77 -2.60 -11.72
N PHE A 123 -12.50 -2.35 -12.08
CA PHE A 123 -11.41 -2.28 -11.12
C PHE A 123 -11.49 -1.02 -10.24
N GLY A 124 -11.45 -1.20 -8.92
CA GLY A 124 -11.43 -0.10 -7.94
C GLY A 124 -12.80 0.51 -7.60
N LYS A 125 -13.92 -0.05 -8.07
CA LYS A 125 -15.26 0.53 -7.88
C LYS A 125 -15.71 0.62 -6.42
N GLY A 126 -15.22 -0.27 -5.57
CA GLY A 126 -15.50 -0.26 -4.13
C GLY A 126 -14.97 0.96 -3.37
N MET A 127 -14.07 1.75 -3.98
CA MET A 127 -13.51 2.94 -3.32
C MET A 127 -14.40 4.19 -3.43
N ALA A 128 -15.51 4.15 -4.18
CA ALA A 128 -16.39 5.31 -4.32
C ALA A 128 -16.90 5.79 -2.95
N ARG A 129 -16.41 6.96 -2.53
CA ARG A 129 -17.00 7.80 -1.50
C ARG A 129 -17.72 8.96 -2.18
#